data_AF-A0A511MGW2-F1
#
_entry.id   AF-A0A511MGW2-F1
#
_cell.length_a   1.000
_cell.length_b   1.000
_cell.length_c   1.000
_cell.angle_alpha   90.00
_cell.angle_beta   90.00
_cell.angle_gamma   90.00
#
_symmetry.space_group_name_H-M   'P 1'
#
loop_
_entity.id
_entity.type
_entity.pdbx_description
1 polymer ?
#
loop_
_entity_poly.entity_id
_entity_poly.type
_entity_poly.pdbx_seq_one_letter_code
_entity_poly.pdbx_strand_id
1 'polypeptide(L)'
;MAARAPLDKDERALRLQLMEAIDNERAQRCLNITEAAGLLGVRRPEYSYLVNQHVDRLSLSKLLSWARTMGVNYKLSLEISSPPQ
;
A
#
# COMPACT_ATOMS: atom_id res chain seq x y z
N MET A 1 22.11 23.01 5.85
CA MET A 1 21.64 22.26 4.68
C MET A 1 20.99 20.98 5.18
N ALA A 2 19.66 20.84 5.06
CA ALA A 2 18.92 19.74 5.64
C ALA A 2 18.99 18.49 4.74
N ALA A 3 19.71 17.46 5.17
CA ALA A 3 19.66 16.13 4.56
C ALA A 3 18.35 15.45 4.99
N ARG A 4 17.31 15.59 4.16
CA ARG A 4 15.94 15.17 4.46
C ARG A 4 15.39 14.30 3.33
N ALA A 5 16.22 13.37 2.85
CA ALA A 5 16.01 12.60 1.62
C ALA A 5 16.06 11.06 1.73
N PRO A 6 16.57 10.39 2.80
CA PRO A 6 16.53 8.93 2.86
C PRO A 6 15.14 8.40 3.23
N LEU A 7 14.48 9.00 4.23
CA LEU A 7 13.18 8.53 4.75
C LEU A 7 12.04 8.51 3.71
N ASP A 8 12.00 9.49 2.81
CA ASP A 8 10.94 9.60 1.80
C ASP A 8 11.02 8.51 0.71
N LYS A 9 12.23 7.99 0.43
CA LYS A 9 12.40 6.91 -0.55
C LYS A 9 11.87 5.58 -0.02
N ASP A 10 12.15 5.29 1.25
CA ASP A 10 11.66 4.09 1.93
C ASP A 10 10.13 4.12 2.07
N GLU A 11 9.57 5.30 2.39
CA GLU A 11 8.12 5.46 2.47
C GLU A 11 7.42 5.27 1.12
N ARG A 12 7.95 5.87 0.05
CA ARG A 12 7.36 5.71 -1.29
C ARG A 12 7.43 4.25 -1.76
N ALA A 13 8.53 3.56 -1.51
CA ALA A 13 8.69 2.14 -1.82
C ALA A 13 7.68 1.29 -1.02
N LEU A 14 7.51 1.57 0.27
CA LEU A 14 6.52 0.90 1.11
C LEU A 14 5.09 1.11 0.62
N ARG A 15 4.74 2.34 0.18
CA ARG A 15 3.43 2.63 -0.43
C ARG A 15 3.20 1.81 -1.69
N LEU A 16 4.19 1.73 -2.59
CA LEU A 16 4.10 0.91 -3.80
C LEU A 16 3.87 -0.56 -3.47
N GLN A 17 4.68 -1.12 -2.55
CA GLN A 17 4.54 -2.51 -2.13
C GLN A 17 3.15 -2.80 -1.55
N LEU A 18 2.60 -1.89 -0.74
CA LEU A 18 1.24 -2.02 -0.21
C LEU A 18 0.18 -1.94 -1.32
N MET A 19 0.32 -1.02 -2.27
CA MET A 19 -0.60 -0.89 -3.41
C MET A 19 -0.63 -2.16 -4.25
N GLU A 20 0.54 -2.71 -4.57
CA GLU A 20 0.65 -3.98 -5.31
C GLU A 20 0.10 -5.16 -4.52
N ALA A 21 0.40 -5.25 -3.21
CA ALA A 21 -0.12 -6.33 -2.38
C ALA A 21 -1.65 -6.31 -2.28
N ILE A 22 -2.25 -5.13 -2.15
CA ILE A 22 -3.71 -4.95 -2.15
C ILE A 22 -4.31 -5.37 -3.50
N ASP A 23 -3.71 -4.95 -4.62
CA ASP A 23 -4.24 -5.30 -5.95
C ASP A 23 -4.06 -6.78 -6.27
N ASN A 24 -2.95 -7.39 -5.83
CA ASN A 24 -2.73 -8.83 -5.94
C ASN A 24 -3.77 -9.62 -5.15
N GLU A 25 -4.08 -9.21 -3.91
CA GLU A 25 -5.11 -9.86 -3.10
C GLU A 25 -6.50 -9.71 -3.73
N ARG A 26 -6.81 -8.54 -4.31
CA ARG A 26 -8.02 -8.36 -5.13
C ARG A 26 -8.04 -9.37 -6.28
N ALA A 27 -6.95 -9.49 -7.03
CA ALA A 27 -6.85 -10.39 -8.17
C ALA A 27 -6.99 -11.87 -7.75
N GLN A 28 -6.36 -12.27 -6.64
CA GLN A 28 -6.48 -13.62 -6.08
C GLN A 28 -7.92 -13.96 -5.68
N ARG A 29 -8.68 -12.97 -5.21
CA ARG A 29 -10.11 -13.12 -4.87
C ARG A 29 -11.04 -12.98 -6.07
N CYS A 30 -10.49 -12.81 -7.28
CA CYS A 30 -11.25 -12.54 -8.51
C CYS A 30 -12.22 -11.34 -8.40
N LEU A 31 -11.91 -10.37 -7.54
CA LEU A 31 -12.74 -9.20 -7.31
C LEU A 31 -12.52 -8.18 -8.44
N ASN A 32 -13.61 -7.64 -8.97
CA ASN A 32 -13.53 -6.49 -9.86
C ASN A 32 -13.25 -5.20 -9.08
N ILE A 33 -12.85 -4.13 -9.79
CA ILE A 33 -12.49 -2.84 -9.18
C ILE A 33 -13.63 -2.27 -8.33
N THR A 34 -14.88 -2.45 -8.76
CA THR A 34 -16.06 -1.93 -8.05
C THR A 34 -16.30 -2.68 -6.74
N GLU A 35 -16.17 -4.02 -6.75
CA GLU A 35 -16.29 -4.85 -5.56
C GLU A 35 -15.18 -4.55 -4.55
N ALA A 36 -13.94 -4.41 -5.02
CA ALA A 36 -12.80 -4.06 -4.18
C ALA A 36 -12.97 -2.67 -3.56
N ALA A 37 -13.42 -1.68 -4.34
CA ALA A 37 -13.74 -0.36 -3.83
C ALA A 37 -14.86 -0.40 -2.79
N GLY A 38 -15.91 -1.22 -3.02
CA GLY A 38 -16.99 -1.45 -2.07
C GLY A 38 -16.52 -2.07 -0.75
N LEU A 39 -15.67 -3.09 -0.81
CA LEU A 39 -15.07 -3.72 0.37
C LEU A 39 -14.21 -2.77 1.18
N LEU A 40 -13.47 -1.90 0.51
CA LEU A 40 -12.64 -0.88 1.15
C LEU A 40 -13.44 0.35 1.61
N GLY A 41 -14.75 0.42 1.30
CA GLY A 41 -15.61 1.56 1.64
C GLY A 41 -15.25 2.84 0.90
N VAL A 42 -14.64 2.75 -0.27
CA VAL A 42 -14.08 3.88 -1.02
C VAL A 42 -14.75 4.03 -2.37
N ARG A 43 -14.62 5.21 -2.97
CA ARG A 43 -15.17 5.46 -4.31
C ARG A 43 -14.24 4.86 -5.38
N ARG A 44 -14.82 4.44 -6.49
CA ARG A 44 -14.09 3.87 -7.65
C ARG A 44 -12.87 4.70 -8.12
N PRO A 45 -12.94 6.04 -8.22
CA PRO A 45 -11.77 6.84 -8.62
C PRO A 45 -10.62 6.75 -7.63
N GLU A 46 -10.94 6.58 -6.34
CA GLU A 46 -9.93 6.46 -5.29
C GLU A 46 -9.24 5.11 -5.34
N TYR A 47 -9.99 4.04 -5.63
CA TYR A 47 -9.39 2.73 -5.91
C TYR A 47 -8.53 2.76 -7.18
N SER A 48 -8.92 3.53 -8.21
CA SER A 48 -8.07 3.71 -9.40
C SER A 48 -6.73 4.37 -9.10
N TYR A 49 -6.59 5.17 -8.05
CA TYR A 49 -5.28 5.67 -7.63
C TYR A 49 -4.36 4.54 -7.15
N LEU A 50 -4.93 3.50 -6.54
CA LEU A 50 -4.19 2.31 -6.13
C LEU A 50 -3.70 1.52 -7.34
N VAL A 51 -4.59 1.19 -8.27
CA VAL A 51 -4.28 0.36 -9.44
C VAL A 51 -3.28 1.05 -10.38
N ASN A 52 -3.39 2.37 -10.53
CA ASN A 52 -2.47 3.16 -11.37
C ASN A 52 -1.22 3.64 -10.60
N GLN A 53 -0.98 3.15 -9.37
CA GLN A 53 0.20 3.47 -8.57
C GLN A 53 0.43 4.98 -8.33
N HIS A 54 -0.66 5.75 -8.17
CA HIS A 54 -0.59 7.17 -7.80
C HIS A 54 -0.25 7.34 -6.31
N VAL A 55 1.00 7.02 -5.96
CA VAL A 55 1.53 7.03 -4.59
C VAL A 55 1.35 8.36 -3.84
N ASP A 56 1.37 9.48 -4.54
CA ASP A 56 1.20 10.82 -3.93
C ASP A 56 -0.27 11.14 -3.57
N ARG A 57 -1.22 10.32 -4.05
CA ARG A 57 -2.66 10.50 -3.78
C ARG A 57 -3.17 9.70 -2.59
N LEU A 58 -2.40 8.71 -2.11
CA LEU A 58 -2.82 7.80 -1.05
C LEU A 58 -1.79 7.80 0.08
N SER A 59 -2.25 8.13 1.29
CA SER A 59 -1.38 8.12 2.47
C SER A 59 -1.00 6.69 2.87
N LEU A 60 0.16 6.55 3.50
CA LEU A 60 0.62 5.25 4.01
C LEU A 60 -0.39 4.63 5.00
N SER A 61 -0.93 5.45 5.91
CA SER A 61 -1.95 5.01 6.88
C SER A 61 -3.20 4.43 6.21
N LYS A 62 -3.63 5.04 5.09
CA LYS A 62 -4.78 4.59 4.32
C LYS A 62 -4.51 3.26 3.63
N LEU A 63 -3.33 3.11 3.02
CA LEU A 63 -2.90 1.86 2.39
C LEU A 63 -2.77 0.72 3.42
N LEU A 64 -2.22 0.99 4.61
CA LEU A 64 -2.16 0.00 5.70
C LEU A 64 -3.56 -0.43 6.15
N SER A 65 -4.51 0.52 6.27
CA SER A 65 -5.90 0.21 6.58
C SER A 65 -6.53 -0.69 5.53
N TRP A 66 -6.31 -0.40 4.24
CA TRP A 66 -6.85 -1.20 3.14
C TRP A 66 -6.22 -2.59 3.05
N ALA A 67 -4.91 -2.69 3.22
CA ALA A 67 -4.20 -3.97 3.30
C ALA A 67 -4.81 -4.85 4.41
N ARG A 68 -5.07 -4.27 5.60
CA ARG A 68 -5.72 -4.98 6.69
C ARG A 68 -7.14 -5.44 6.35
N THR A 69 -7.95 -4.59 5.72
CA THR A 69 -9.32 -4.95 5.29
C THR A 69 -9.29 -6.08 4.25
N MET A 70 -8.33 -6.05 3.33
CA MET A 70 -8.14 -7.09 2.34
C MET A 70 -7.49 -8.34 2.93
N GLY A 71 -7.12 -8.37 4.21
CA GLY A 71 -6.44 -9.52 4.82
C GLY A 71 -5.03 -9.75 4.28
N VAL A 72 -4.44 -8.73 3.62
CA VAL A 72 -3.04 -8.74 3.22
C VAL A 72 -2.22 -8.79 4.51
N ASN A 73 -1.66 -9.96 4.78
CA ASN A 73 -0.79 -10.18 5.91
C ASN A 73 0.58 -9.60 5.57
N TYR A 74 0.67 -8.27 5.59
CA TYR A 74 1.91 -7.57 5.40
C TYR A 74 2.75 -7.84 6.64
N LYS A 75 3.56 -8.91 6.60
CA LYS A 75 4.75 -8.99 7.44
C LYS A 75 5.55 -7.76 7.05
N LEU A 76 5.42 -6.69 7.81
CA LEU A 76 6.41 -5.62 7.85
C LEU A 76 7.69 -6.31 8.32
N SER A 77 8.38 -6.96 7.39
CA SER A 77 9.82 -7.14 7.43
C SER A 77 10.40 -5.74 7.25
N LEU A 78 10.14 -4.88 8.23
CA LEU A 78 11.10 -3.89 8.65
C LEU A 78 12.27 -4.74 9.17
N GLU A 79 13.07 -5.26 8.23
CA GLU A 79 14.48 -5.50 8.48
C GLU A 79 15.06 -4.12 8.76
N ILE A 80 14.77 -3.60 9.96
CA ILE A 80 15.64 -2.65 10.62
C ILE A 80 16.94 -3.43 10.68
N SER A 81 17.87 -3.09 9.79
CA SER A 81 19.24 -3.59 9.83
C SER A 81 19.73 -3.44 11.27
N SER A 82 19.62 -4.50 12.05
CA SER A 82 20.39 -4.65 13.26
C SER A 82 21.78 -5.01 12.73
N PRO A 83 22.80 -4.16 12.90
CA PRO A 83 24.14 -4.53 12.50
C PRO A 83 24.53 -5.81 13.25
N PRO A 84 25.35 -6.69 12.64
CA PRO A 84 25.76 -7.93 13.27
C PRO A 84 26.45 -7.62 14.61
N GLN A 85 26.03 -8.29 15.68
CA GLN A 85 26.83 -8.41 16.89
C GLN A 85 27.86 -9.54 16.72
#